data_AF-A0A0F9BIP3-F1
#
_entry.id   AF-A0A0F9BIP3-F1
#
_cell.length_a   1.000
_cell.length_b   1.000
_cell.length_c   1.000
_cell.angle_alpha   90.00
_cell.angle_beta   90.00
_cell.angle_gamma   90.00
#
_symmetry.space_group_name_H-M   'P 1'
#
loop_
_entity.id
_entity.type
_entity.pdbx_description
1 polymer ?
#
loop_
_entity_poly.entity_id
_entity_poly.type
_entity_poly.pdbx_seq_one_letter_code
_entity_poly.pdbx_strand_id
1 'polypeptide(L)'
;PEEGEKALRSLEAPETLAVLGHLGAHIAISVPLRFPFGSVARFGWVVFFRVRSETRALIRRESDEELRGARKIHTLTVAVGSALPGLGTFAYLVAEPLRKNRPLLAVLLDEALRKLPFGLYRRQHLAVLTCWLACSGPGVGSRMIQSRWHFLRPHHLVAWVRDAIESLRPHWTLVGGILAVNAVGLIIAGTAFIVTDNRAATFGEFGPMQTLKAAQLLLAGVAGYYIYTRFWRLPQAGQRIDAPGSFFWIISGAGLIWLGIDDYFGLHERGGDVLENGLGVTVPLLNNPDDVIVLGYGIIGLTVGAIFFGELLRSRATFPLLATGIGLLVVSLAVDFFAPEGSASGGLEDPTNIIGAGFLLSAYLVKLREVWSELPAAPESTAVGGLPSEP
;
A
#
# COMPACT_ATOMS: atom_id res chain seq x y z
N PRO A 1 -23.48 20.84 3.90
CA PRO A 1 -23.45 22.29 3.61
C PRO A 1 -22.26 23.00 4.28
N GLU A 2 -22.12 22.91 5.60
CA GLU A 2 -21.09 23.61 6.37
C GLU A 2 -19.64 23.25 5.96
N GLU A 3 -19.36 21.95 5.74
CA GLU A 3 -18.03 21.51 5.29
C GLU A 3 -17.68 22.02 3.89
N GLY A 4 -18.68 22.12 3.01
CA GLY A 4 -18.52 22.68 1.67
C GLY A 4 -18.19 24.18 1.71
N GLU A 5 -18.88 24.95 2.57
CA GLU A 5 -18.56 26.36 2.79
C GLU A 5 -17.17 26.56 3.40
N LYS A 6 -16.78 25.70 4.36
CA LYS A 6 -15.41 25.71 4.91
C LYS A 6 -14.37 25.41 3.83
N ALA A 7 -14.64 24.45 2.94
CA ALA A 7 -13.77 24.17 1.81
C ALA A 7 -13.69 25.35 0.82
N LEU A 8 -14.81 26.00 0.52
CA LEU A 8 -14.84 27.21 -0.33
C LEU A 8 -14.05 28.36 0.30
N ARG A 9 -14.25 28.66 1.59
CA ARG A 9 -13.45 29.68 2.29
C ARG A 9 -11.97 29.35 2.34
N SER A 10 -11.62 28.07 2.40
CA SER A 10 -10.22 27.65 2.37
C SER A 10 -9.54 27.85 1.02
N LEU A 11 -10.31 27.91 -0.08
CA LEU A 11 -9.78 28.25 -1.39
C LEU A 11 -9.33 29.70 -1.45
N GLU A 12 -9.93 30.58 -0.64
CA GLU A 12 -9.53 31.98 -0.52
C GLU A 12 -8.29 32.14 0.37
N ALA A 13 -7.89 31.09 1.12
CA ALA A 13 -6.71 31.16 1.95
C ALA A 13 -5.44 31.29 1.08
N PRO A 14 -4.55 32.27 1.33
CA PRO A 14 -3.35 32.49 0.53
C PRO A 14 -2.45 31.26 0.41
N GLU A 15 -2.31 30.47 1.49
CA GLU A 15 -1.53 29.23 1.49
C GLU A 15 -2.10 28.19 0.50
N THR A 16 -3.43 28.05 0.42
CA THR A 16 -4.09 27.11 -0.49
C THR A 16 -3.90 27.54 -1.95
N LEU A 17 -4.10 28.83 -2.25
CA LEU A 17 -3.89 29.38 -3.59
C LEU A 17 -2.44 29.21 -4.04
N ALA A 18 -1.47 29.44 -3.15
CA ALA A 18 -0.06 29.21 -3.43
C ALA A 18 0.23 27.74 -3.79
N VAL A 19 -0.31 26.78 -3.01
CA VAL A 19 -0.17 25.34 -3.31
C VAL A 19 -0.80 25.00 -4.66
N LEU A 20 -2.00 25.51 -4.96
CA LEU A 20 -2.68 25.28 -6.25
C LEU A 20 -1.89 25.87 -7.42
N GLY A 21 -1.28 27.05 -7.24
CA GLY A 21 -0.39 27.64 -8.24
C GLY A 21 0.83 26.76 -8.54
N HIS A 22 1.46 26.21 -7.50
CA HIS A 22 2.58 25.28 -7.68
C HIS A 22 2.17 23.92 -8.26
N LEU A 23 0.99 23.41 -7.91
CA LEU A 23 0.41 22.22 -8.53
C LEU A 23 0.15 22.44 -10.03
N GLY A 24 -0.42 23.60 -10.39
CA GLY A 24 -0.61 24.00 -11.78
C GLY A 24 0.71 24.09 -12.55
N ALA A 25 1.76 24.66 -11.93
CA ALA A 25 3.10 24.69 -12.51
C ALA A 25 3.66 23.28 -12.73
N HIS A 26 3.47 22.35 -11.79
CA HIS A 26 3.90 20.95 -11.97
C HIS A 26 3.18 20.27 -13.14
N ILE A 27 1.87 20.48 -13.29
CA ILE A 27 1.11 19.96 -14.44
C ILE A 27 1.65 20.56 -15.74
N ALA A 28 1.86 21.88 -15.78
CA ALA A 28 2.36 22.57 -16.96
C ALA A 28 3.78 22.12 -17.35
N ILE A 29 4.65 21.84 -16.37
CA ILE A 29 6.00 21.27 -16.59
C ILE A 29 5.92 19.84 -17.13
N SER A 30 5.02 19.02 -16.59
CA SER A 30 4.90 17.60 -16.95
C SER A 30 4.38 17.35 -18.37
N VAL A 31 3.66 18.30 -18.98
CA VAL A 31 3.11 18.13 -20.33
C VAL A 31 4.21 18.11 -21.41
N PRO A 32 5.12 19.10 -21.49
CA PRO A 32 6.20 19.11 -22.47
C PRO A 32 7.41 18.27 -22.05
N LEU A 33 7.73 18.21 -20.75
CA LEU A 33 8.91 17.50 -20.26
C LEU A 33 8.52 16.08 -19.82
N ARG A 34 8.74 15.12 -20.70
CA ARG A 34 8.60 13.69 -20.38
C ARG A 34 9.69 13.23 -19.40
N PHE A 35 9.51 12.03 -18.86
CA PHE A 35 10.55 11.37 -18.07
C PHE A 35 11.85 11.22 -18.89
N PRO A 36 13.03 11.49 -18.32
CA PRO A 36 13.31 11.86 -16.92
C PRO A 36 13.25 13.37 -16.61
N PHE A 37 13.29 14.23 -17.63
CA PHE A 37 13.44 15.68 -17.46
C PHE A 37 12.30 16.32 -16.65
N GLY A 38 11.06 15.85 -16.81
CA GLY A 38 9.93 16.35 -16.03
C GLY A 38 10.08 16.11 -14.52
N SER A 39 10.62 14.96 -14.12
CA SER A 39 10.89 14.65 -12.71
C SER A 39 11.98 15.56 -12.13
N VAL A 40 13.09 15.72 -12.85
CA VAL A 40 14.19 16.59 -12.43
C VAL A 40 13.73 18.04 -12.31
N ALA A 41 12.97 18.54 -13.29
CA ALA A 41 12.46 19.91 -13.28
C ALA A 41 11.51 20.18 -12.10
N ARG A 42 10.57 19.27 -11.81
CA ARG A 42 9.64 19.40 -10.67
C ARG A 42 10.37 19.29 -9.32
N PHE A 43 11.30 18.35 -9.19
CA PHE A 43 12.12 18.25 -7.98
C PHE A 43 12.94 19.54 -7.76
N GLY A 44 13.65 19.98 -8.81
CA GLY A 44 14.43 21.21 -8.79
C GLY A 44 13.57 22.43 -8.47
N TRP A 45 12.32 22.48 -8.97
CA TRP A 45 11.35 23.51 -8.63
C TRP A 45 11.05 23.54 -7.13
N VAL A 46 10.69 22.41 -6.52
CA VAL A 46 10.42 22.33 -5.06
C VAL A 46 11.65 22.75 -4.25
N VAL A 47 12.84 22.24 -4.61
CA VAL A 47 14.10 22.56 -3.91
C VAL A 47 14.45 24.03 -4.07
N PHE A 48 14.30 24.61 -5.26
CA PHE A 48 14.58 26.02 -5.52
C PHE A 48 13.71 26.93 -4.64
N PHE A 49 12.40 26.70 -4.60
CA PHE A 49 11.52 27.51 -3.75
C PHE A 49 11.81 27.33 -2.27
N ARG A 50 12.18 26.10 -1.85
CA ARG A 50 12.61 25.87 -0.47
C ARG A 50 13.87 26.66 -0.12
N VAL A 51 14.95 26.50 -0.89
CA VAL A 51 16.23 27.21 -0.67
C VAL A 51 16.03 28.72 -0.73
N ARG A 52 15.24 29.21 -1.69
CA ARG A 52 14.95 30.64 -1.84
C ARG A 52 14.24 31.21 -0.60
N SER A 53 13.28 30.49 -0.03
CA SER A 53 12.59 30.92 1.20
C SER A 53 13.53 30.99 2.41
N GLU A 54 14.38 29.96 2.59
CA GLU A 54 15.37 29.95 3.68
C GLU A 54 16.42 31.07 3.50
N THR A 55 16.88 31.29 2.26
CA THR A 55 17.84 32.34 1.94
C THR A 55 17.27 33.74 2.21
N ARG A 56 16.00 33.98 1.85
CA ARG A 56 15.35 35.27 2.11
C ARG A 56 15.12 35.52 3.59
N ALA A 57 14.77 34.49 4.36
CA ALA A 57 14.68 34.59 5.81
C ALA A 57 16.01 35.03 6.44
N LEU A 58 17.13 34.51 5.95
CA LEU A 58 18.46 34.88 6.41
C LEU A 58 18.85 36.32 6.01
N ILE A 59 18.56 36.73 4.78
CA ILE A 59 19.03 38.03 4.24
C ILE A 59 18.11 39.20 4.61
N ARG A 60 16.80 39.04 4.47
CA ARG A 60 15.84 40.17 4.47
C ARG A 60 15.07 40.33 5.77
N ARG A 61 15.25 39.45 6.76
CA ARG A 61 14.35 39.35 7.94
C ARG A 61 12.88 39.39 7.50
N GLU A 62 12.57 38.57 6.49
CA GLU A 62 11.21 38.43 5.96
C GLU A 62 10.26 37.99 7.09
N SER A 63 8.98 38.34 6.99
CA SER A 63 8.04 38.05 8.08
C SER A 63 7.98 36.54 8.34
N ASP A 64 7.95 36.18 9.64
CA ASP A 64 7.88 34.79 10.10
C ASP A 64 6.73 33.98 9.44
N GLU A 65 5.66 34.66 9.01
CA GLU A 65 4.48 34.05 8.40
C GLU A 65 4.75 33.52 6.97
N GLU A 66 5.43 34.30 6.12
CA GLU A 66 5.75 33.88 4.74
C GLU A 66 6.70 32.68 4.73
N LEU A 67 7.70 32.70 5.61
CA LEU A 67 8.63 31.58 5.77
C LEU A 67 7.91 30.33 6.25
N ARG A 68 7.02 30.45 7.24
CA ARG A 68 6.21 29.31 7.71
C ARG A 68 5.33 28.75 6.59
N GLY A 69 4.69 29.62 5.79
CA GLY A 69 3.92 29.22 4.62
C GLY A 69 4.76 28.40 3.63
N ALA A 70 5.90 28.93 3.19
CA ALA A 70 6.79 28.24 2.25
C ALA A 70 7.27 26.88 2.79
N ARG A 71 7.59 26.79 4.10
CA ARG A 71 8.02 25.54 4.73
C ARG A 71 6.93 24.46 4.78
N LYS A 72 5.66 24.86 4.91
CA LYS A 72 4.49 23.94 4.86
C LYS A 72 4.20 23.44 3.44
N ILE A 73 4.55 24.22 2.43
CA ILE A 73 4.28 23.93 1.01
C ILE A 73 5.41 23.08 0.42
N HIS A 74 6.65 23.53 0.55
CA HIS A 74 7.84 22.87 -0.02
C HIS A 74 8.49 21.96 1.03
N THR A 75 7.78 20.90 1.38
CA THR A 75 8.27 19.88 2.34
C THR A 75 9.16 18.85 1.65
N LEU A 76 9.95 18.12 2.43
CA LEU A 76 10.74 16.99 1.92
C LEU A 76 9.86 15.95 1.22
N THR A 77 8.69 15.66 1.77
CA THR A 77 7.73 14.72 1.16
C THR A 77 7.28 15.18 -0.23
N VAL A 78 7.00 16.49 -0.39
CA VAL A 78 6.67 17.05 -1.71
C VAL A 78 7.86 16.96 -2.65
N ALA A 79 9.08 17.24 -2.18
CA ALA A 79 10.29 17.12 -3.01
C ALA A 79 10.48 15.68 -3.51
N VAL A 80 10.50 14.70 -2.59
CA VAL A 80 10.64 13.27 -2.91
C VAL A 80 9.54 12.82 -3.87
N GLY A 81 8.28 13.16 -3.56
CA GLY A 81 7.14 12.84 -4.42
C GLY A 81 7.29 13.42 -5.83
N SER A 82 7.86 14.63 -5.96
CA SER A 82 8.04 15.33 -7.24
C SER A 82 9.08 14.67 -8.15
N ALA A 83 10.05 13.97 -7.56
CA ALA A 83 11.03 13.20 -8.30
C ALA A 83 10.42 11.93 -8.93
N LEU A 84 9.30 11.43 -8.39
CA LEU A 84 8.67 10.20 -8.88
C LEU A 84 8.08 10.39 -10.29
N PRO A 85 8.46 9.56 -11.28
CA PRO A 85 7.88 9.59 -12.62
C PRO A 85 6.38 9.32 -12.58
N GLY A 86 5.60 10.05 -13.37
CA GLY A 86 4.13 9.94 -13.41
C GLY A 86 3.40 10.53 -12.20
N LEU A 87 3.85 10.24 -10.98
CA LEU A 87 3.23 10.67 -9.73
C LEU A 87 3.62 12.09 -9.29
N GLY A 88 4.83 12.54 -9.62
CA GLY A 88 5.35 13.83 -9.15
C GLY A 88 4.58 15.06 -9.61
N THR A 89 3.69 14.92 -10.60
CA THR A 89 2.80 15.97 -11.06
C THR A 89 1.85 16.37 -9.93
N PHE A 90 1.47 15.41 -9.11
CA PHE A 90 0.51 15.55 -8.03
C PHE A 90 1.18 15.64 -6.64
N ALA A 91 2.50 15.81 -6.57
CA ALA A 91 3.23 15.84 -5.31
C ALA A 91 2.71 16.94 -4.36
N TYR A 92 2.25 18.08 -4.87
CA TYR A 92 1.66 19.13 -4.02
C TYR A 92 0.34 18.73 -3.35
N LEU A 93 -0.33 17.66 -3.78
CA LEU A 93 -1.50 17.13 -3.08
C LEU A 93 -1.17 16.65 -1.65
N VAL A 94 0.09 16.31 -1.38
CA VAL A 94 0.56 15.94 -0.03
C VAL A 94 1.10 17.12 0.78
N ALA A 95 1.01 18.36 0.26
CA ALA A 95 1.34 19.55 1.03
C ALA A 95 0.35 19.75 2.20
N GLU A 96 0.83 20.33 3.30
CA GLU A 96 0.04 20.47 4.52
C GLU A 96 -1.30 21.24 4.33
N PRO A 97 -1.36 22.36 3.59
CA PRO A 97 -2.61 23.09 3.39
C PRO A 97 -3.71 22.25 2.73
N LEU A 98 -3.37 21.48 1.69
CA LEU A 98 -4.32 20.58 1.02
C LEU A 98 -4.66 19.36 1.87
N ARG A 99 -3.69 18.76 2.57
CA ARG A 99 -3.95 17.64 3.48
C ARG A 99 -4.89 18.00 4.63
N LYS A 100 -4.80 19.24 5.12
CA LYS A 100 -5.72 19.78 6.13
C LYS A 100 -7.11 20.05 5.54
N ASN A 101 -7.20 20.40 4.25
CA ASN A 101 -8.46 20.57 3.54
C ASN A 101 -8.85 19.34 2.72
N ARG A 102 -9.30 18.29 3.41
CA ARG A 102 -9.69 17.02 2.78
C ARG A 102 -10.78 17.14 1.70
N PRO A 103 -11.85 17.94 1.86
CA PRO A 103 -12.84 18.11 0.79
C PRO A 103 -12.22 18.68 -0.49
N LEU A 104 -11.35 19.68 -0.37
CA LEU A 104 -10.64 20.23 -1.53
C LEU A 104 -9.70 19.20 -2.15
N LEU A 105 -8.91 18.51 -1.34
CA LEU A 105 -8.04 17.43 -1.82
C LEU A 105 -8.84 16.35 -2.57
N ALA A 106 -9.99 15.96 -2.02
CA ALA A 106 -10.88 14.98 -2.64
C ALA A 106 -11.43 15.47 -3.98
N VAL A 107 -11.85 16.74 -4.10
CA VAL A 107 -12.31 17.32 -5.37
C VAL A 107 -11.19 17.35 -6.41
N LEU A 108 -9.98 17.76 -6.03
CA LEU A 108 -8.82 17.77 -6.93
C LEU A 108 -8.46 16.35 -7.41
N LEU A 109 -8.46 15.40 -6.49
CA LEU A 109 -8.21 14.00 -6.80
C LEU A 109 -9.33 13.43 -7.69
N ASP A 110 -10.59 13.74 -7.40
CA ASP A 110 -11.74 13.32 -8.21
C ASP A 110 -11.63 13.81 -9.65
N GLU A 111 -11.34 15.09 -9.85
CA GLU A 111 -11.20 15.66 -11.18
C GLU A 111 -9.99 15.07 -11.93
N ALA A 112 -8.87 14.82 -11.23
CA ALA A 112 -7.72 14.14 -11.81
C ALA A 112 -8.06 12.70 -12.23
N LEU A 113 -8.73 11.93 -11.37
CA LEU A 113 -9.10 10.54 -11.63
C LEU A 113 -10.15 10.42 -12.75
N ARG A 114 -11.03 11.42 -12.93
CA ARG A 114 -11.97 11.48 -14.07
C ARG A 114 -11.28 11.56 -15.42
N LYS A 115 -10.01 11.97 -15.49
CA LYS A 115 -9.21 11.99 -16.73
C LYS A 115 -8.56 10.65 -17.07
N LEU A 116 -8.72 9.63 -16.22
CA LEU A 116 -8.19 8.29 -16.52
C LEU A 116 -8.85 7.70 -17.78
N PRO A 117 -8.08 7.04 -18.65
CA PRO A 117 -8.59 6.53 -19.92
C PRO A 117 -9.57 5.36 -19.74
N PHE A 118 -10.24 4.96 -20.83
CA PHE A 118 -11.13 3.79 -20.88
C PHE A 118 -12.31 3.80 -19.90
N GLY A 119 -12.66 4.98 -19.37
CA GLY A 119 -13.69 5.11 -18.34
C GLY A 119 -13.30 4.41 -17.03
N LEU A 120 -12.00 4.26 -16.73
CA LEU A 120 -11.50 3.60 -15.52
C LEU A 120 -12.10 4.22 -14.26
N TYR A 121 -12.29 5.54 -14.22
CA TYR A 121 -12.95 6.21 -13.10
C TYR A 121 -14.30 5.58 -12.72
N ARG A 122 -15.13 5.30 -13.71
CA ARG A 122 -16.46 4.70 -13.53
C ARG A 122 -16.36 3.19 -13.29
N ARG A 123 -15.53 2.50 -14.08
CA ARG A 123 -15.35 1.03 -14.00
C ARG A 123 -14.73 0.59 -12.68
N GLN A 124 -13.88 1.44 -12.08
CA GLN A 124 -13.20 1.19 -10.82
C GLN A 124 -13.84 1.92 -9.64
N HIS A 125 -15.08 2.41 -9.80
CA HIS A 125 -15.86 3.01 -8.70
C HIS A 125 -15.11 4.09 -7.90
N LEU A 126 -14.20 4.85 -8.53
CA LEU A 126 -13.26 5.73 -7.83
C LEU A 126 -13.96 6.90 -7.11
N ALA A 127 -15.18 7.24 -7.54
CA ALA A 127 -16.04 8.21 -6.86
C ALA A 127 -16.28 7.86 -5.37
N VAL A 128 -16.31 6.57 -5.03
CA VAL A 128 -16.51 6.13 -3.64
C VAL A 128 -15.26 6.41 -2.80
N LEU A 129 -14.07 6.26 -3.38
CA LEU A 129 -12.81 6.57 -2.70
C LEU A 129 -12.67 8.07 -2.43
N THR A 130 -12.98 8.90 -3.42
CA THR A 130 -12.88 10.37 -3.30
C THR A 130 -13.95 10.92 -2.36
N CYS A 131 -15.19 10.41 -2.43
CA CYS A 131 -16.24 10.74 -1.48
C CYS A 131 -15.83 10.34 -0.04
N TRP A 132 -15.27 9.15 0.14
CA TRP A 132 -14.74 8.73 1.43
C TRP A 132 -13.61 9.64 1.93
N LEU A 133 -12.70 10.05 1.05
CA LEU A 133 -11.62 10.97 1.40
C LEU A 133 -12.18 12.33 1.87
N ALA A 134 -13.22 12.84 1.22
CA ALA A 134 -13.90 14.07 1.61
C ALA A 134 -14.58 13.94 2.98
N CYS A 135 -15.31 12.85 3.21
CA CYS A 135 -16.11 12.61 4.41
C CYS A 135 -15.30 12.12 5.62
N SER A 136 -14.10 11.59 5.39
CA SER A 136 -13.20 11.17 6.46
C SER A 136 -12.62 12.41 7.14
N GLY A 137 -13.39 13.12 7.97
CA GLY A 137 -12.92 14.28 8.69
C GLY A 137 -11.88 13.92 9.79
N PRO A 138 -11.07 14.89 10.25
CA PRO A 138 -10.10 14.67 11.34
C PRO A 138 -10.76 14.09 12.61
N GLY A 139 -12.05 14.34 12.85
CA GLY A 139 -12.80 13.78 13.96
C GLY A 139 -13.33 12.35 13.78
N VAL A 140 -13.46 11.83 12.56
CA VAL A 140 -13.93 10.44 12.31
C VAL A 140 -12.76 9.47 12.43
N GLY A 141 -11.64 9.81 11.78
CA GLY A 141 -10.38 9.10 11.94
C GLY A 141 -9.87 9.19 13.38
N SER A 142 -9.84 10.38 13.98
CA SER A 142 -9.39 10.54 15.38
C SER A 142 -10.28 9.81 16.37
N ARG A 143 -11.62 9.86 16.28
CA ARG A 143 -12.47 9.12 17.24
C ARG A 143 -12.37 7.61 17.05
N MET A 144 -12.24 7.14 15.81
CA MET A 144 -12.04 5.72 15.54
C MET A 144 -10.64 5.25 15.98
N ILE A 145 -9.60 6.03 15.73
CA ILE A 145 -8.23 5.73 16.17
C ILE A 145 -8.11 5.82 17.69
N GLN A 146 -8.63 6.87 18.33
CA GLN A 146 -8.58 7.09 19.77
C GLN A 146 -9.40 6.05 20.55
N SER A 147 -10.58 5.66 20.06
CA SER A 147 -11.32 4.50 20.62
C SER A 147 -10.57 3.19 20.42
N ARG A 148 -9.81 3.04 19.32
CA ARG A 148 -8.99 1.87 19.04
C ARG A 148 -7.66 1.85 19.82
N TRP A 149 -7.09 2.96 20.27
CA TRP A 149 -5.92 2.93 21.16
C TRP A 149 -6.28 2.43 22.56
N HIS A 150 -7.51 2.61 23.02
CA HIS A 150 -7.99 2.00 24.28
C HIS A 150 -7.95 0.47 24.25
N PHE A 151 -7.96 -0.14 23.07
CA PHE A 151 -7.84 -1.57 22.88
C PHE A 151 -6.45 -2.13 23.18
N LEU A 152 -5.40 -1.31 23.12
CA LEU A 152 -4.05 -1.73 23.53
C LEU A 152 -3.90 -1.87 25.05
N ARG A 153 -4.96 -1.65 25.82
CA ARG A 153 -4.96 -2.05 27.23
C ARG A 153 -4.82 -3.58 27.30
N PRO A 154 -3.96 -4.11 28.18
CA PRO A 154 -3.61 -5.54 28.19
C PRO A 154 -4.82 -6.48 28.19
N HIS A 155 -5.88 -6.18 28.95
CA HIS A 155 -7.09 -7.00 29.03
C HIS A 155 -7.90 -7.04 27.73
N HIS A 156 -7.95 -5.94 26.98
CA HIS A 156 -8.62 -5.89 25.68
C HIS A 156 -7.79 -6.60 24.61
N LEU A 157 -6.47 -6.52 24.69
CA LEU A 157 -5.58 -7.24 23.79
C LEU A 157 -5.75 -8.75 23.91
N VAL A 158 -5.76 -9.31 25.13
CA VAL A 158 -5.96 -10.77 25.33
C VAL A 158 -7.33 -11.22 24.80
N ALA A 159 -8.39 -10.48 25.13
CA ALA A 159 -9.74 -10.79 24.65
C ALA A 159 -9.80 -10.75 23.12
N TRP A 160 -9.17 -9.77 22.49
CA TRP A 160 -9.14 -9.68 21.05
C TRP A 160 -8.28 -10.77 20.39
N VAL A 161 -7.12 -11.10 20.95
CA VAL A 161 -6.29 -12.20 20.42
C VAL A 161 -7.08 -13.50 20.46
N ARG A 162 -7.81 -13.76 21.56
CA ARG A 162 -8.72 -14.91 21.64
C ARG A 162 -9.80 -14.86 20.56
N ASP A 163 -10.52 -13.74 20.44
CA ASP A 163 -11.55 -13.57 19.41
C ASP A 163 -10.99 -13.73 17.98
N ALA A 164 -9.76 -13.27 17.74
CA ALA A 164 -9.07 -13.41 16.46
C ALA A 164 -8.75 -14.89 16.16
N ILE A 165 -8.22 -15.63 17.14
CA ILE A 165 -7.97 -17.07 17.04
C ILE A 165 -9.28 -17.84 16.80
N GLU A 166 -10.35 -17.51 17.53
CA GLU A 166 -11.67 -18.12 17.34
C GLU A 166 -12.23 -17.83 15.94
N SER A 167 -12.05 -16.60 15.44
CA SER A 167 -12.47 -16.24 14.08
C SER A 167 -11.67 -16.94 12.99
N LEU A 168 -10.46 -17.41 13.28
CA LEU A 168 -9.65 -18.22 12.35
C LEU A 168 -10.10 -19.68 12.28
N ARG A 169 -10.84 -20.17 13.27
CA ARG A 169 -11.26 -21.59 13.36
C ARG A 169 -11.94 -22.12 12.09
N PRO A 170 -12.87 -21.40 11.44
CA PRO A 170 -13.50 -21.85 10.18
C PRO A 170 -12.52 -21.96 8.99
N HIS A 171 -11.31 -21.41 9.15
CA HIS A 171 -10.29 -21.30 8.12
C HIS A 171 -9.04 -22.14 8.40
N TRP A 172 -8.98 -22.88 9.51
CA TRP A 172 -7.78 -23.65 9.90
C TRP A 172 -7.32 -24.64 8.84
N THR A 173 -8.23 -25.27 8.09
CA THR A 173 -7.86 -26.21 7.02
C THR A 173 -7.13 -25.50 5.88
N LEU A 174 -7.58 -24.30 5.50
CA LEU A 174 -6.94 -23.48 4.47
C LEU A 174 -5.57 -22.96 4.94
N VAL A 175 -5.53 -22.34 6.12
CA VAL A 175 -4.30 -21.77 6.68
C VAL A 175 -3.28 -22.89 6.96
N GLY A 176 -3.71 -23.97 7.59
CA GLY A 176 -2.89 -25.15 7.88
C GLY A 176 -2.37 -25.82 6.62
N GLY A 177 -3.17 -25.90 5.55
CA GLY A 177 -2.72 -26.44 4.25
C GLY A 177 -1.59 -25.62 3.64
N ILE A 178 -1.69 -24.28 3.66
CA ILE A 178 -0.64 -23.39 3.14
C ILE A 178 0.64 -23.50 3.98
N LEU A 179 0.51 -23.51 5.32
CA LEU A 179 1.65 -23.67 6.22
C LEU A 179 2.30 -25.05 6.10
N ALA A 180 1.53 -26.10 5.83
CA ALA A 180 2.06 -27.43 5.57
C ALA A 180 2.88 -27.47 4.27
N VAL A 181 2.41 -26.81 3.20
CA VAL A 181 3.18 -26.66 1.96
C VAL A 181 4.51 -25.94 2.23
N ASN A 182 4.50 -24.87 3.02
CA ASN A 182 5.72 -24.16 3.41
C ASN A 182 6.68 -25.04 4.20
N ALA A 183 6.17 -25.74 5.22
CA ALA A 183 6.97 -26.61 6.06
C ALA A 183 7.62 -27.73 5.24
N VAL A 184 6.85 -28.40 4.37
CA VAL A 184 7.37 -29.44 3.48
C VAL A 184 8.41 -28.88 2.52
N GLY A 185 8.14 -27.73 1.90
CA GLY A 185 9.09 -27.06 1.01
C GLY A 185 10.42 -26.74 1.71
N LEU A 186 10.35 -26.18 2.92
CA LEU A 186 11.51 -25.85 3.75
C LEU A 186 12.28 -27.09 4.22
N ILE A 187 11.59 -28.17 4.58
CA ILE A 187 12.24 -29.43 4.96
C ILE A 187 13.00 -30.01 3.76
N ILE A 188 12.39 -30.03 2.57
CA ILE A 188 13.03 -30.52 1.35
C ILE A 188 14.24 -29.66 0.99
N ALA A 189 14.08 -28.34 0.98
CA ALA A 189 15.15 -27.40 0.66
C ALA A 189 16.30 -27.47 1.67
N GLY A 190 15.99 -27.51 2.97
CA GLY A 190 16.98 -27.65 4.04
C GLY A 190 17.73 -28.97 3.97
N THR A 191 17.03 -30.07 3.68
CA THR A 191 17.68 -31.39 3.48
C THR A 191 18.59 -31.38 2.25
N ALA A 192 18.11 -30.85 1.13
CA ALA A 192 18.91 -30.73 -0.09
C ALA A 192 20.14 -29.84 0.12
N PHE A 193 20.00 -28.73 0.84
CA PHE A 193 21.12 -27.87 1.23
C PHE A 193 22.17 -28.65 2.04
N ILE A 194 21.76 -29.38 3.09
CA ILE A 194 22.69 -30.18 3.93
C ILE A 194 23.40 -31.26 3.11
N VAL A 195 22.70 -31.91 2.18
CA VAL A 195 23.25 -33.04 1.40
C VAL A 195 24.18 -32.57 0.28
N THR A 196 23.85 -31.46 -0.38
CA THR A 196 24.58 -30.99 -1.57
C THR A 196 25.60 -29.89 -1.28
N ASP A 197 25.54 -29.29 -0.08
CA ASP A 197 26.30 -28.09 0.29
C ASP A 197 26.14 -26.93 -0.71
N ASN A 198 25.01 -26.91 -1.43
CA ASN A 198 24.74 -25.93 -2.50
C ASN A 198 23.51 -25.10 -2.16
N ARG A 199 23.71 -24.04 -1.36
CA ARG A 199 22.65 -23.08 -1.00
C ARG A 199 22.00 -22.47 -2.24
N ALA A 200 22.79 -22.15 -3.26
CA ALA A 200 22.31 -21.50 -4.48
C ALA A 200 21.29 -22.38 -5.24
N ALA A 201 21.44 -23.71 -5.22
CA ALA A 201 20.51 -24.61 -5.90
C ALA A 201 19.10 -24.65 -5.26
N THR A 202 18.98 -24.36 -3.96
CA THR A 202 17.70 -24.47 -3.22
C THR A 202 17.09 -23.11 -2.90
N PHE A 203 17.93 -22.18 -2.44
CA PHE A 203 17.55 -20.86 -1.95
C PHE A 203 18.05 -19.72 -2.85
N GLY A 204 18.87 -20.00 -3.85
CA GLY A 204 19.34 -18.98 -4.77
C GLY A 204 18.25 -18.45 -5.71
N GLU A 205 18.62 -17.44 -6.50
CA GLU A 205 17.78 -16.89 -7.55
C GLU A 205 17.21 -17.99 -8.44
N PHE A 206 15.92 -17.89 -8.78
CA PHE A 206 15.16 -18.90 -9.54
C PHE A 206 15.11 -20.30 -8.90
N GLY A 207 15.58 -20.45 -7.66
CA GLY A 207 15.49 -21.69 -6.91
C GLY A 207 14.05 -22.07 -6.54
N PRO A 208 13.80 -23.32 -6.11
CA PRO A 208 12.48 -23.77 -5.73
C PRO A 208 11.82 -22.93 -4.63
N MET A 209 12.60 -22.45 -3.66
CA MET A 209 12.09 -21.66 -2.54
C MET A 209 11.69 -20.24 -2.97
N GLN A 210 12.52 -19.60 -3.79
CA GLN A 210 12.20 -18.30 -4.40
C GLN A 210 10.96 -18.41 -5.29
N THR A 211 10.85 -19.49 -6.08
CA THR A 211 9.67 -19.77 -6.92
C THR A 211 8.39 -19.93 -6.08
N LEU A 212 8.48 -20.66 -4.96
CA LEU A 212 7.34 -20.85 -4.05
C LEU A 212 6.89 -19.51 -3.44
N LYS A 213 7.84 -18.70 -2.95
CA LYS A 213 7.56 -17.35 -2.40
C LYS A 213 6.89 -16.47 -3.45
N ALA A 214 7.47 -16.37 -4.64
CA ALA A 214 6.92 -15.57 -5.74
C ALA A 214 5.51 -16.02 -6.12
N ALA A 215 5.28 -17.33 -6.24
CA ALA A 215 3.95 -17.88 -6.52
C ALA A 215 2.93 -17.51 -5.44
N GLN A 216 3.30 -17.53 -4.17
CA GLN A 216 2.42 -17.14 -3.06
C GLN A 216 2.04 -15.67 -3.12
N LEU A 217 3.01 -14.78 -3.37
CA LEU A 217 2.77 -13.35 -3.51
C LEU A 217 1.88 -13.04 -4.71
N LEU A 218 2.14 -13.68 -5.87
CA LEU A 218 1.31 -13.57 -7.07
C LEU A 218 -0.12 -14.04 -6.82
N LEU A 219 -0.30 -15.22 -6.22
CA LEU A 219 -1.62 -15.77 -5.88
C LEU A 219 -2.37 -14.87 -4.89
N ALA A 220 -1.67 -14.32 -3.89
CA ALA A 220 -2.25 -13.38 -2.94
C ALA A 220 -2.73 -12.11 -3.66
N GLY A 221 -1.93 -11.58 -4.58
CA GLY A 221 -2.31 -10.40 -5.34
C GLY A 221 -3.47 -10.62 -6.31
N VAL A 222 -3.52 -11.80 -6.96
CA VAL A 222 -4.67 -12.23 -7.78
C VAL A 222 -5.93 -12.36 -6.90
N ALA A 223 -5.80 -12.94 -5.69
CA ALA A 223 -6.90 -12.98 -4.74
C ALA A 223 -7.35 -11.56 -4.33
N GLY A 224 -6.44 -10.61 -4.17
CA GLY A 224 -6.75 -9.18 -3.94
C GLY A 224 -7.62 -8.57 -5.03
N TYR A 225 -7.29 -8.85 -6.30
CA TYR A 225 -8.12 -8.46 -7.44
C TYR A 225 -9.52 -9.10 -7.40
N TYR A 226 -9.61 -10.40 -7.08
CA TYR A 226 -10.90 -11.08 -6.96
C TYR A 226 -11.74 -10.58 -5.78
N ILE A 227 -11.14 -10.28 -4.63
CA ILE A 227 -11.82 -9.67 -3.48
C ILE A 227 -12.49 -8.36 -3.92
N TYR A 228 -11.72 -7.48 -4.55
CA TYR A 228 -12.21 -6.19 -5.02
C TYR A 228 -13.33 -6.35 -6.06
N THR A 229 -13.09 -7.11 -7.13
CA THR A 229 -14.09 -7.28 -8.19
C THR A 229 -15.35 -7.98 -7.69
N ARG A 230 -15.22 -8.89 -6.71
CA ARG A 230 -16.37 -9.58 -6.14
C ARG A 230 -17.16 -8.70 -5.19
N PHE A 231 -16.51 -7.88 -4.39
CA PHE A 231 -17.16 -6.89 -3.53
C PHE A 231 -18.09 -5.98 -4.35
N TRP A 232 -17.62 -5.46 -5.49
CA TRP A 232 -18.42 -4.57 -6.35
C TRP A 232 -19.57 -5.27 -7.09
N ARG A 233 -19.67 -6.60 -7.03
CA ARG A 233 -20.84 -7.36 -7.51
C ARG A 233 -21.93 -7.51 -6.46
N LEU A 234 -21.69 -7.10 -5.21
CA LEU A 234 -22.71 -7.14 -4.16
C LEU A 234 -23.79 -6.08 -4.43
N PRO A 235 -25.07 -6.38 -4.15
CA PRO A 235 -26.13 -5.39 -4.20
C PRO A 235 -25.78 -4.18 -3.33
N GLN A 236 -25.98 -2.98 -3.86
CA GLN A 236 -25.72 -1.72 -3.16
C GLN A 236 -24.27 -1.54 -2.66
N ALA A 237 -23.28 -2.22 -3.28
CA ALA A 237 -21.87 -2.14 -2.86
C ALA A 237 -21.37 -0.69 -2.65
N GLY A 238 -21.70 0.22 -3.57
CA GLY A 238 -21.29 1.63 -3.47
C GLY A 238 -21.96 2.46 -2.36
N GLN A 239 -23.02 1.94 -1.73
CA GLN A 239 -23.69 2.57 -0.59
C GLN A 239 -23.21 2.01 0.75
N ARG A 240 -22.46 0.90 0.75
CA ARG A 240 -21.97 0.30 1.99
C ARG A 240 -20.86 1.17 2.61
N ILE A 241 -20.88 1.28 3.93
CA ILE A 241 -19.90 2.06 4.71
C ILE A 241 -18.47 1.49 4.57
N ASP A 242 -18.35 0.22 4.20
CA ASP A 242 -17.08 -0.49 4.00
C ASP A 242 -16.55 -0.44 2.55
N ALA A 243 -17.30 0.13 1.61
CA ALA A 243 -16.89 0.19 0.21
C ALA A 243 -15.50 0.79 -0.06
N PRO A 244 -15.06 1.84 0.65
CA PRO A 244 -13.70 2.37 0.49
C PRO A 244 -12.62 1.35 0.89
N GLY A 245 -12.91 0.45 1.82
CA GLY A 245 -12.01 -0.62 2.23
C GLY A 245 -11.70 -1.61 1.12
N SER A 246 -12.59 -1.76 0.12
CA SER A 246 -12.32 -2.60 -1.06
C SER A 246 -11.06 -2.18 -1.82
N PHE A 247 -10.73 -0.88 -1.83
CA PHE A 247 -9.54 -0.34 -2.50
C PHE A 247 -8.24 -0.82 -1.88
N PHE A 248 -8.22 -1.13 -0.58
CA PHE A 248 -7.06 -1.74 0.06
C PHE A 248 -6.66 -3.01 -0.68
N TRP A 249 -7.61 -3.92 -0.94
CA TRP A 249 -7.34 -5.25 -1.51
C TRP A 249 -6.79 -5.20 -2.94
N ILE A 250 -7.28 -4.28 -3.77
CA ILE A 250 -6.75 -4.11 -5.13
C ILE A 250 -5.38 -3.42 -5.13
N ILE A 251 -5.17 -2.38 -4.32
CA ILE A 251 -3.89 -1.66 -4.25
C ILE A 251 -2.80 -2.57 -3.68
N SER A 252 -3.06 -3.17 -2.53
CA SER A 252 -2.14 -4.11 -1.89
C SER A 252 -1.94 -5.36 -2.74
N GLY A 253 -2.99 -5.89 -3.39
CA GLY A 253 -2.86 -7.02 -4.29
C GLY A 253 -1.98 -6.73 -5.51
N ALA A 254 -2.10 -5.54 -6.10
CA ALA A 254 -1.17 -5.08 -7.15
C ALA A 254 0.27 -4.96 -6.62
N GLY A 255 0.44 -4.45 -5.39
CA GLY A 255 1.73 -4.41 -4.70
C GLY A 255 2.34 -5.80 -4.48
N LEU A 256 1.55 -6.81 -4.09
CA LEU A 256 2.02 -8.18 -3.92
C LEU A 256 2.38 -8.84 -5.25
N ILE A 257 1.63 -8.56 -6.33
CA ILE A 257 2.02 -8.98 -7.68
C ILE A 257 3.37 -8.37 -8.05
N TRP A 258 3.54 -7.07 -7.84
CA TRP A 258 4.81 -6.39 -8.11
C TRP A 258 5.95 -7.02 -7.31
N LEU A 259 5.79 -7.18 -5.98
CA LEU A 259 6.79 -7.80 -5.12
C LEU A 259 7.14 -9.21 -5.59
N GLY A 260 6.15 -10.04 -5.92
CA GLY A 260 6.42 -11.40 -6.42
C GLY A 260 7.19 -11.43 -7.75
N ILE A 261 6.93 -10.47 -8.65
CA ILE A 261 7.67 -10.33 -9.92
C ILE A 261 9.09 -9.84 -9.66
N ASP A 262 9.20 -8.74 -8.91
CA ASP A 262 10.45 -8.07 -8.59
C ASP A 262 11.44 -9.01 -7.89
N ASP A 263 10.98 -9.65 -6.83
CA ASP A 263 11.73 -10.64 -6.05
C ASP A 263 12.15 -11.84 -6.90
N TYR A 264 11.27 -12.35 -7.78
CA TYR A 264 11.63 -13.47 -8.65
C TYR A 264 12.65 -13.13 -9.74
N PHE A 265 12.63 -11.90 -10.25
CA PHE A 265 13.48 -11.47 -11.37
C PHE A 265 14.67 -10.61 -10.94
N GLY A 266 14.84 -10.32 -9.65
CA GLY A 266 15.90 -9.45 -9.12
C GLY A 266 15.84 -8.03 -9.71
N LEU A 267 14.65 -7.43 -9.87
CA LEU A 267 14.58 -6.10 -10.49
C LEU A 267 15.12 -5.01 -9.57
N HIS A 268 14.90 -5.11 -8.26
CA HIS A 268 15.48 -4.22 -7.26
C HIS A 268 17.01 -4.38 -7.18
N GLU A 269 17.54 -5.60 -7.20
CA GLU A 269 18.98 -5.87 -7.24
C GLU A 269 19.64 -5.19 -8.45
N ARG A 270 19.10 -5.40 -9.66
CA ARG A 270 19.56 -4.70 -10.87
C ARG A 270 19.44 -3.18 -10.74
N GLY A 271 18.42 -2.70 -10.03
CA GLY A 271 18.25 -1.30 -9.69
C GLY A 271 19.38 -0.79 -8.79
N GLY A 272 19.70 -1.53 -7.72
CA GLY A 272 20.82 -1.27 -6.82
C GLY A 272 22.16 -1.27 -7.53
N ASP A 273 22.42 -2.26 -8.38
CA ASP A 273 23.63 -2.34 -9.20
C ASP A 273 23.83 -1.09 -10.06
N VAL A 274 22.76 -0.57 -10.66
CA VAL A 274 22.82 0.66 -11.46
C VAL A 274 23.07 1.87 -10.57
N LEU A 275 22.52 1.92 -9.35
CA LEU A 275 22.78 2.99 -8.40
C LEU A 275 24.25 2.96 -7.93
N GLU A 276 24.76 1.79 -7.58
CA GLU A 276 26.12 1.61 -7.07
C GLU A 276 27.16 1.80 -8.18
N ASN A 277 27.12 0.94 -9.21
CA ASN A 277 28.14 0.87 -10.25
C ASN A 277 27.95 1.93 -11.33
N GLY A 278 26.71 2.38 -11.57
CA GLY A 278 26.39 3.37 -12.60
C GLY A 278 26.48 4.81 -12.11
N LEU A 279 26.02 5.09 -10.88
CA LEU A 279 25.93 6.45 -10.33
C LEU A 279 26.88 6.71 -9.15
N GLY A 280 27.58 5.68 -8.65
CA GLY A 280 28.45 5.81 -7.47
C GLY A 280 27.68 6.10 -6.18
N VAL A 281 26.39 5.76 -6.13
CA VAL A 281 25.56 5.99 -4.95
C VAL A 281 25.80 4.88 -3.94
N THR A 282 26.44 5.24 -2.84
CA THR A 282 26.56 4.38 -1.65
C THR A 282 25.67 4.95 -0.55
N VAL A 283 24.99 4.08 0.19
CA VAL A 283 24.09 4.49 1.28
C VAL A 283 24.71 4.04 2.60
N PRO A 284 25.13 4.98 3.46
CA PRO A 284 25.66 4.61 4.77
C PRO A 284 24.63 3.80 5.56
N LEU A 285 25.10 2.76 6.26
CA LEU A 285 24.32 1.87 7.14
C LEU A 285 23.51 0.77 6.44
N LEU A 286 23.52 0.70 5.10
CA LEU A 286 22.92 -0.42 4.37
C LEU A 286 24.02 -1.31 3.80
N ASN A 287 23.75 -2.62 3.73
CA ASN A 287 24.68 -3.56 3.14
C ASN A 287 24.73 -3.35 1.63
N ASN A 288 23.55 -3.17 1.01
CA ASN A 288 23.44 -3.00 -0.42
C ASN A 288 22.49 -1.82 -0.80
N PRO A 289 22.74 -1.09 -1.91
CA PRO A 289 21.87 0.02 -2.32
C PRO A 289 20.45 -0.36 -2.76
N ASP A 290 20.23 -1.61 -3.20
CA ASP A 290 18.92 -2.17 -3.53
C ASP A 290 18.02 -2.33 -2.30
N ASP A 291 18.58 -2.49 -1.10
CA ASP A 291 17.80 -2.53 0.13
C ASP A 291 16.93 -1.28 0.34
N VAL A 292 17.38 -0.12 -0.19
CA VAL A 292 16.60 1.13 -0.19
C VAL A 292 15.32 0.99 -1.00
N ILE A 293 15.38 0.25 -2.11
CA ILE A 293 14.24 0.02 -3.00
C ILE A 293 13.22 -0.85 -2.27
N VAL A 294 13.67 -1.95 -1.64
CA VAL A 294 12.81 -2.85 -0.84
C VAL A 294 12.20 -2.13 0.36
N LEU A 295 12.98 -1.31 1.08
CA LEU A 295 12.49 -0.46 2.15
C LEU A 295 11.42 0.53 1.64
N GLY A 296 11.61 1.08 0.45
CA GLY A 296 10.63 1.91 -0.23
C GLY A 296 9.30 1.19 -0.46
N TYR A 297 9.33 -0.06 -0.92
CA TYR A 297 8.13 -0.89 -1.05
C TYR A 297 7.45 -1.12 0.31
N GLY A 298 8.22 -1.42 1.35
CA GLY A 298 7.73 -1.58 2.72
C GLY A 298 7.00 -0.33 3.23
N ILE A 299 7.60 0.86 3.04
CA ILE A 299 6.99 2.13 3.44
C ILE A 299 5.68 2.41 2.68
N ILE A 300 5.63 2.12 1.37
CA ILE A 300 4.42 2.26 0.57
C ILE A 300 3.33 1.30 1.10
N GLY A 301 3.67 0.02 1.31
CA GLY A 301 2.75 -0.97 1.85
C GLY A 301 2.20 -0.59 3.23
N LEU A 302 3.06 -0.15 4.15
CA LEU A 302 2.66 0.33 5.47
C LEU A 302 1.78 1.59 5.39
N THR A 303 2.08 2.50 4.46
CA THR A 303 1.26 3.70 4.24
C THR A 303 -0.14 3.33 3.75
N VAL A 304 -0.26 2.40 2.79
CA VAL A 304 -1.55 1.86 2.33
C VAL A 304 -2.28 1.18 3.49
N GLY A 305 -1.59 0.36 4.27
CA GLY A 305 -2.14 -0.28 5.47
C GLY A 305 -2.64 0.72 6.51
N ALA A 306 -1.92 1.82 6.73
CA ALA A 306 -2.31 2.89 7.65
C ALA A 306 -3.55 3.66 7.17
N ILE A 307 -3.62 3.98 5.86
CA ILE A 307 -4.77 4.65 5.25
C ILE A 307 -6.04 3.80 5.40
N PHE A 308 -5.93 2.49 5.19
CA PHE A 308 -7.05 1.54 5.25
C PHE A 308 -7.08 0.71 6.54
N PHE A 309 -6.43 1.17 7.62
CA PHE A 309 -6.36 0.44 8.88
C PHE A 309 -7.76 0.19 9.50
N GLY A 310 -8.69 1.10 9.18
CA GLY A 310 -10.13 0.96 9.39
C GLY A 310 -10.67 -0.40 8.96
N GLU A 311 -10.39 -0.74 7.70
CA GLU A 311 -10.84 -1.96 7.02
C GLU A 311 -10.09 -3.20 7.51
N LEU A 312 -8.77 -3.08 7.67
CA LEU A 312 -7.94 -4.18 8.14
C LEU A 312 -8.46 -4.76 9.47
N LEU A 313 -8.79 -3.90 10.44
CA LEU A 313 -9.30 -4.32 11.74
C LEU A 313 -10.74 -4.85 11.73
N ARG A 314 -11.50 -4.69 10.63
CA ARG A 314 -12.88 -5.22 10.55
C ARG A 314 -12.89 -6.73 10.37
N SER A 315 -11.93 -7.29 9.64
CA SER A 315 -11.82 -8.74 9.51
C SER A 315 -10.92 -9.30 10.62
N ARG A 316 -11.55 -9.87 11.64
CA ARG A 316 -10.87 -10.46 12.81
C ARG A 316 -10.01 -11.65 12.44
N ALA A 317 -10.37 -12.38 11.38
CA ALA A 317 -9.61 -13.52 10.89
C ALA A 317 -8.45 -13.08 10.00
N THR A 318 -8.67 -12.12 9.10
CA THR A 318 -7.64 -11.70 8.14
C THR A 318 -6.55 -10.83 8.78
N PHE A 319 -6.91 -9.94 9.70
CA PHE A 319 -5.93 -9.04 10.33
C PHE A 319 -4.73 -9.75 10.98
N PRO A 320 -4.89 -10.74 11.89
CA PRO A 320 -3.76 -11.41 12.51
C PRO A 320 -2.87 -12.13 11.49
N LEU A 321 -3.45 -12.69 10.42
CA LEU A 321 -2.67 -13.32 9.34
C LEU A 321 -1.84 -12.28 8.59
N LEU A 322 -2.43 -11.14 8.20
CA LEU A 322 -1.70 -10.04 7.57
C LEU A 322 -0.60 -9.50 8.48
N ALA A 323 -0.92 -9.22 9.75
CA ALA A 323 0.04 -8.69 10.72
C ALA A 323 1.21 -9.64 10.95
N THR A 324 0.93 -10.95 11.04
CA THR A 324 1.97 -11.99 11.17
C THR A 324 2.83 -12.06 9.91
N GLY A 325 2.20 -12.09 8.72
CA GLY A 325 2.92 -12.12 7.45
C GLY A 325 3.84 -10.91 7.26
N ILE A 326 3.31 -9.70 7.47
CA ILE A 326 4.11 -8.45 7.41
C ILE A 326 5.21 -8.47 8.48
N GLY A 327 4.90 -8.88 9.70
CA GLY A 327 5.87 -8.94 10.79
C GLY A 327 7.06 -9.86 10.47
N LEU A 328 6.79 -11.03 9.89
CA LEU A 328 7.83 -11.96 9.44
C LEU A 328 8.66 -11.36 8.30
N LEU A 329 8.04 -10.73 7.30
CA LEU A 329 8.81 -10.06 6.24
C LEU A 329 9.71 -8.94 6.79
N VAL A 330 9.24 -8.16 7.77
CA VAL A 330 10.05 -7.14 8.45
C VAL A 330 11.22 -7.78 9.22
N VAL A 331 10.98 -8.91 9.90
CA VAL A 331 12.07 -9.65 10.57
C VAL A 331 13.07 -10.17 9.56
N SER A 332 12.62 -10.69 8.42
CA SER A 332 13.51 -11.16 7.35
C SER A 332 14.37 -10.03 6.80
N LEU A 333 13.77 -8.88 6.50
CA LEU A 333 14.48 -7.69 6.07
C LEU A 333 15.49 -7.21 7.12
N ALA A 334 15.13 -7.27 8.41
CA ALA A 334 16.06 -6.94 9.48
C ALA A 334 17.22 -7.95 9.60
N VAL A 335 16.97 -9.23 9.35
CA VAL A 335 18.03 -10.25 9.30
C VAL A 335 18.99 -9.93 8.16
N ASP A 336 18.47 -9.66 6.97
CA ASP A 336 19.29 -9.29 5.80
C ASP A 336 20.13 -8.03 6.06
N PHE A 337 19.54 -6.99 6.65
CA PHE A 337 20.27 -5.76 7.00
C PHE A 337 21.36 -5.93 8.06
N PHE A 338 21.10 -6.71 9.10
CA PHE A 338 21.92 -6.68 10.32
C PHE A 338 22.73 -7.96 10.56
N ALA A 339 22.40 -9.08 9.93
CA ALA A 339 23.12 -10.32 10.11
C ALA A 339 24.40 -10.32 9.25
N PRO A 340 25.58 -10.61 9.83
CA PRO A 340 26.79 -10.77 9.05
C PRO A 340 26.64 -11.88 8.00
N GLU A 341 27.22 -11.69 6.82
CA GLU A 341 27.28 -12.71 5.78
C GLU A 341 27.83 -14.04 6.34
N GLY A 342 27.18 -15.15 5.97
CA GLY A 342 27.56 -16.49 6.44
C GLY A 342 27.21 -16.82 7.90
N SER A 343 26.60 -15.88 8.65
CA SER A 343 26.15 -16.16 10.01
C SER A 343 24.94 -17.12 10.05
N ALA A 344 24.80 -17.86 11.15
CA ALA A 344 23.63 -18.71 11.37
C ALA A 344 22.30 -17.91 11.36
N SER A 345 22.34 -16.65 11.81
CA SER A 345 21.21 -15.72 11.72
C SER A 345 20.82 -15.41 10.28
N GLY A 346 21.78 -15.26 9.36
CA GLY A 346 21.49 -15.05 7.94
C GLY A 346 20.73 -16.22 7.31
N GLY A 347 20.94 -17.45 7.81
CA GLY A 347 20.17 -18.63 7.37
C GLY A 347 18.68 -18.60 7.75
N LEU A 348 18.23 -17.65 8.58
CA LEU A 348 16.82 -17.50 8.96
C LEU A 348 16.02 -16.62 7.98
N GLU A 349 16.68 -15.87 7.11
CA GLU A 349 16.04 -14.97 6.17
C GLU A 349 15.06 -15.72 5.26
N ASP A 350 15.56 -16.67 4.45
CA ASP A 350 14.75 -17.39 3.47
C ASP A 350 13.53 -18.12 4.11
N PRO A 351 13.68 -18.86 5.22
CA PRO A 351 12.55 -19.47 5.90
C PRO A 351 11.52 -18.45 6.40
N THR A 352 11.98 -17.33 6.96
CA THR A 352 11.10 -16.29 7.50
C THR A 352 10.31 -15.63 6.37
N ASN A 353 10.96 -15.36 5.24
CA ASN A 353 10.35 -14.82 4.03
C ASN A 353 9.25 -15.75 3.47
N ILE A 354 9.52 -17.05 3.34
CA ILE A 354 8.54 -18.02 2.82
C ILE A 354 7.33 -18.16 3.76
N ILE A 355 7.57 -18.25 5.08
CA ILE A 355 6.48 -18.35 6.05
C ILE A 355 5.65 -17.05 6.05
N GLY A 356 6.32 -15.88 5.97
CA GLY A 356 5.68 -14.58 5.85
C GLY A 356 4.76 -14.48 4.62
N ALA A 357 5.25 -14.88 3.45
CA ALA A 357 4.46 -14.92 2.21
C ALA A 357 3.27 -15.89 2.30
N GLY A 358 3.44 -17.05 2.96
CA GLY A 358 2.36 -17.99 3.23
C GLY A 358 1.25 -17.41 4.11
N PHE A 359 1.61 -16.63 5.14
CA PHE A 359 0.63 -15.92 5.97
C PHE A 359 -0.10 -14.83 5.19
N LEU A 360 0.60 -14.08 4.34
CA LEU A 360 -0.04 -13.11 3.45
C LEU A 360 -1.03 -13.81 2.51
N LEU A 361 -0.63 -14.87 1.81
CA LEU A 361 -1.53 -15.65 0.96
C LEU A 361 -2.75 -16.17 1.73
N SER A 362 -2.54 -16.72 2.92
CA SER A 362 -3.61 -17.18 3.81
C SER A 362 -4.60 -16.06 4.12
N ALA A 363 -4.11 -14.86 4.42
CA ALA A 363 -4.94 -13.72 4.75
C ALA A 363 -5.85 -13.31 3.59
N TYR A 364 -5.31 -13.26 2.37
CA TYR A 364 -6.09 -12.92 1.17
C TYR A 364 -7.08 -14.02 0.81
N LEU A 365 -6.71 -15.29 0.91
CA LEU A 365 -7.65 -16.38 0.60
C LEU A 365 -8.78 -16.48 1.64
N VAL A 366 -8.49 -16.20 2.92
CA VAL A 366 -9.52 -16.09 3.96
C VAL A 366 -10.48 -14.95 3.62
N LYS A 367 -9.97 -13.75 3.31
CA LYS A 367 -10.82 -12.60 2.95
C LYS A 367 -11.64 -12.87 1.68
N LEU A 368 -11.04 -13.52 0.68
CA LEU A 368 -11.75 -13.91 -0.53
C LEU A 368 -12.92 -14.83 -0.21
N ARG A 369 -12.72 -15.81 0.68
CA ARG A 369 -13.78 -16.72 1.14
C ARG A 369 -14.89 -15.97 1.90
N GLU A 370 -14.54 -15.01 2.76
CA GLU A 370 -15.51 -14.15 3.47
C GLU A 370 -16.40 -13.39 2.45
N VAL A 371 -15.78 -12.69 1.50
CA VAL A 371 -16.51 -11.93 0.47
C VAL A 371 -17.34 -12.85 -0.42
N TRP A 372 -16.87 -14.07 -0.69
CA TRP A 372 -17.63 -15.06 -1.47
C TRP A 372 -18.88 -15.56 -0.74
N SER A 373 -18.82 -15.66 0.58
CA SER A 373 -19.94 -16.10 1.41
C SER A 373 -21.03 -15.04 1.59
N GLU A 374 -20.73 -13.75 1.37
CA GLU A 374 -21.70 -12.65 1.46
C GLU A 374 -22.65 -12.56 0.26
N LEU A 375 -22.41 -13.32 -0.81
CA LEU A 375 -23.26 -13.22 -1.99
C LEU A 375 -24.60 -13.90 -1.75
N PRO A 376 -25.70 -13.29 -2.21
CA PRO A 376 -26.96 -13.99 -2.27
C PRO A 376 -26.72 -15.31 -2.98
N ALA A 377 -27.22 -16.42 -2.41
CA ALA A 377 -27.37 -17.63 -3.18
C ALA A 377 -28.04 -17.23 -4.50
N ALA A 378 -27.51 -17.69 -5.64
CA ALA A 378 -28.16 -17.46 -6.92
C ALA A 378 -29.64 -17.80 -6.71
N PRO A 379 -30.58 -16.91 -7.10
CA PRO A 379 -31.99 -17.16 -6.87
C PRO A 379 -32.23 -18.58 -7.35
N GLU A 380 -32.66 -19.48 -6.45
CA GLU A 380 -33.02 -20.84 -6.84
C GLU A 380 -33.85 -20.66 -8.08
N SER A 381 -33.41 -21.22 -9.22
CA SER A 381 -34.18 -21.10 -10.44
C SER A 381 -35.54 -21.64 -10.03
N THR A 382 -36.51 -20.75 -9.83
CA THR A 382 -37.87 -21.11 -9.54
C THR A 382 -38.21 -21.87 -10.79
N ALA A 383 -38.10 -23.20 -10.70
CA ALA A 383 -38.30 -24.11 -11.79
C ALA A 383 -39.59 -23.62 -12.40
N VAL A 384 -39.49 -23.06 -13.60
CA VAL A 384 -40.61 -22.42 -14.29
C VAL A 384 -41.71 -23.44 -14.19
N GLY A 385 -42.69 -23.13 -13.31
CA GLY A 385 -43.82 -24.01 -13.03
C GLY A 385 -44.33 -24.43 -14.39
N GLY A 386 -44.40 -25.75 -14.59
CA GLY A 386 -44.67 -26.36 -15.89
C GLY A 386 -45.70 -25.52 -16.64
N LEU A 387 -45.35 -25.16 -17.89
CA LEU A 387 -46.32 -24.62 -18.82
C LEU A 387 -47.62 -25.44 -18.64
N PRO A 388 -48.76 -24.81 -18.32
CA PRO A 388 -50.01 -25.54 -18.27
C PRO A 388 -50.15 -26.22 -19.63
N SER A 389 -50.23 -27.55 -19.62
CA SER A 389 -50.58 -28.31 -20.82
C SER A 389 -51.90 -27.77 -21.33
N GLU A 390 -51.90 -27.12 -22.49
CA GLU A 390 -53.13 -26.68 -23.15
C GLU A 390 -54.04 -27.89 -23.40
N PRO A 391 -55.36 -27.75 -23.18
CA PRO A 391 -56.34 -28.82 -23.36
C PRO A 391 -56.62 -29.18 -24.82
#